data_AF-A0A7W4GJ16-F1
#
_entry.id   AF-A0A7W4GJ16-F1
#
_cell.length_a   1.000
_cell.length_b   1.000
_cell.length_c   1.000
_cell.angle_alpha   90.00
_cell.angle_beta   90.00
_cell.angle_gamma   90.00
#
_symmetry.space_group_name_H-M   'P 1'
#
loop_
_entity.id
_entity.type
_entity.pdbx_description
1 polymer ?
#
loop_
_entity_poly.entity_id
_entity_poly.type
_entity_poly.pdbx_seq_one_letter_code
_entity_poly.pdbx_strand_id
1 'polypeptide(L)'
;MTKKSISISNIYSSISSVSRDAVLNQLQLRNKNLRKYLKELFSNDEINNECFLADPVIEATFGYRPATEVSSMTDLAVKGELSSELVKVMDQAFAPDTEKQRKEDNENNKVRLGYANDIDDDYTWPKERAPYLHQHESWRILGASSPKSTVITSGTGSGKTECFLVPLLNDLARQVNDHGDSLVGVQAIMLYPLNALINSQEERLSALLRG
;
A
#
# COMPACT_ATOMS: atom_id res chain seq x y z
N MET A 1 -37.71 10.99 -11.98
CA MET A 1 -36.28 11.36 -12.13
C MET A 1 -35.47 10.09 -12.27
N THR A 2 -35.00 9.78 -13.47
CA THR A 2 -34.11 8.64 -13.72
C THR A 2 -32.75 8.92 -13.08
N LYS A 3 -32.36 8.12 -12.07
CA LYS A 3 -31.02 8.14 -11.49
C LYS A 3 -30.05 7.84 -12.63
N LYS A 4 -29.35 8.87 -13.12
CA LYS A 4 -28.28 8.71 -14.11
C LYS A 4 -27.17 7.92 -13.41
N SER A 5 -27.08 6.62 -13.68
CA SER A 5 -26.02 5.79 -13.13
C SER A 5 -24.70 6.34 -13.65
N ILE A 6 -23.79 6.68 -12.75
CA ILE A 6 -22.46 7.14 -13.14
C ILE A 6 -21.71 5.90 -13.61
N SER A 7 -21.29 5.89 -14.87
CA SER A 7 -20.51 4.77 -15.41
C SER A 7 -19.11 4.82 -14.82
N ILE A 8 -18.74 3.80 -14.05
CA ILE A 8 -17.40 3.67 -13.44
C ILE A 8 -16.31 3.69 -14.52
N SER A 9 -16.58 3.08 -15.69
CA SER A 9 -15.67 3.12 -16.84
C SER A 9 -15.41 4.55 -17.34
N ASN A 10 -16.42 5.42 -17.34
CA ASN A 10 -16.27 6.81 -17.77
C ASN A 10 -15.52 7.66 -16.73
N ILE A 11 -15.71 7.35 -15.44
CA ILE A 11 -14.91 7.98 -14.38
C ILE A 11 -13.44 7.56 -14.53
N TYR A 12 -13.20 6.26 -14.69
CA TYR A 12 -11.86 5.72 -14.80
C TYR A 12 -11.11 6.27 -16.01
N SER A 13 -11.75 6.31 -17.19
CA SER A 13 -11.15 6.93 -18.38
C SER A 13 -10.85 8.42 -18.19
N SER A 14 -11.74 9.13 -17.48
CA SER A 14 -11.52 10.54 -17.13
C SER A 14 -10.34 10.71 -16.17
N ILE A 15 -10.24 9.89 -15.12
CA ILE A 15 -9.13 9.93 -14.16
C ILE A 15 -7.82 9.60 -14.86
N SER A 16 -7.79 8.54 -15.68
CA SER A 16 -6.60 8.17 -16.46
C SER A 16 -6.13 9.32 -17.36
N SER A 17 -7.05 9.93 -18.12
CA SER A 17 -6.71 11.07 -18.98
C SER A 17 -6.20 12.27 -18.20
N VAL A 18 -6.86 12.63 -17.09
CA VAL A 18 -6.47 13.81 -16.27
C VAL A 18 -5.12 13.58 -15.61
N SER A 19 -4.88 12.40 -15.03
CA SER A 19 -3.60 12.05 -14.41
C SER A 19 -2.46 12.05 -15.43
N ARG A 20 -2.69 11.49 -16.61
CA ARG A 20 -1.73 11.54 -17.73
C ARG A 20 -1.36 12.99 -18.09
N ASP A 21 -2.36 13.83 -18.31
CA ASP A 21 -2.14 15.21 -18.73
C ASP A 21 -1.46 16.02 -17.62
N ALA A 22 -1.77 15.75 -16.35
CA ALA A 22 -1.10 16.34 -15.20
C ALA A 22 0.39 15.97 -15.14
N VAL A 23 0.75 14.69 -15.30
CA VAL A 23 2.15 14.23 -15.34
C VAL A 23 2.92 14.89 -16.47
N LEU A 24 2.36 14.90 -17.68
CA LEU A 24 3.03 15.53 -18.84
C LEU A 24 3.23 17.05 -18.65
N ASN A 25 2.33 17.72 -17.93
CA ASN A 25 2.48 19.13 -17.59
C ASN A 25 3.54 19.35 -16.51
N GLN A 26 3.58 18.50 -15.49
CA GLN A 26 4.55 18.60 -14.39
C GLN A 26 5.98 18.32 -14.85
N LEU A 27 6.17 17.42 -15.82
CA LEU A 27 7.48 17.16 -16.44
C LEU A 27 8.02 18.33 -17.29
N GLN A 28 7.19 19.35 -17.58
CA GLN A 28 7.55 20.55 -18.35
C GLN A 28 8.30 20.27 -19.67
N LEU A 29 7.94 19.17 -20.35
CA LEU A 29 8.64 18.71 -21.55
C LEU A 29 8.47 19.69 -22.71
N ARG A 30 9.58 20.33 -23.12
CA ARG A 30 9.61 21.28 -24.24
C ARG A 30 9.62 20.60 -25.61
N ASN A 31 10.10 19.35 -25.69
CA ASN A 31 10.16 18.59 -26.94
C ASN A 31 8.77 18.03 -27.29
N LYS A 32 8.19 18.53 -28.39
CA LYS A 32 6.84 18.14 -28.86
C LYS A 32 6.75 16.66 -29.25
N ASN A 33 7.80 16.09 -29.84
CA ASN A 33 7.82 14.68 -30.26
C ASN A 33 7.87 13.75 -29.05
N LEU A 34 8.72 14.05 -28.07
CA LEU A 34 8.78 13.30 -26.81
C LEU A 34 7.46 13.38 -26.05
N ARG A 35 6.86 14.58 -25.98
CA ARG A 35 5.55 14.78 -25.34
C ARG A 35 4.45 13.99 -26.04
N LYS A 36 4.46 13.94 -27.38
CA LYS A 36 3.50 13.15 -28.16
C LYS A 36 3.70 11.65 -27.92
N TYR A 37 4.94 11.17 -27.96
CA TYR A 37 5.28 9.77 -27.69
C TYR A 37 4.82 9.33 -26.29
N LEU A 38 5.15 10.09 -25.25
CA LEU A 38 4.72 9.76 -23.88
C LEU A 38 3.20 9.81 -23.73
N LYS A 39 2.52 10.71 -24.45
CA LYS A 39 1.06 10.78 -24.46
C LYS A 39 0.43 9.55 -25.09
N GLU A 40 1.01 9.03 -26.17
CA GLU A 40 0.59 7.77 -26.82
C GLU A 40 0.89 6.58 -25.92
N LEU A 41 2.08 6.51 -25.32
CA LEU A 41 2.49 5.48 -24.37
C LEU A 41 1.51 5.39 -23.18
N PHE A 42 1.19 6.52 -22.55
CA PHE A 42 0.25 6.57 -21.44
C PHE A 42 -1.23 6.39 -21.84
N SER A 43 -1.53 6.30 -23.14
CA SER A 43 -2.89 6.10 -23.68
C SER A 43 -3.11 4.72 -24.27
N ASN A 44 -2.14 3.82 -24.19
CA ASN A 44 -2.35 2.42 -24.53
C ASN A 44 -3.27 1.78 -23.48
N ASP A 45 -4.58 1.87 -23.73
CA ASP A 45 -5.64 1.13 -23.03
C ASP A 45 -5.76 -0.32 -23.53
N GLU A 46 -4.95 -0.73 -24.52
CA GLU A 46 -4.91 -2.10 -25.00
C GLU A 46 -4.21 -3.01 -23.99
N ILE A 47 -5.00 -3.91 -23.40
CA ILE A 47 -4.84 -5.28 -22.82
C ILE A 47 -3.42 -5.83 -22.52
N ASN A 48 -2.34 -5.33 -23.11
CA ASN A 48 -0.95 -5.74 -22.91
C ASN A 48 -0.28 -5.15 -21.66
N ASN A 49 -1.05 -4.81 -20.62
CA ASN A 49 -0.49 -4.41 -19.34
C ASN A 49 0.39 -3.13 -19.38
N GLU A 50 0.21 -2.24 -20.36
CA GLU A 50 0.96 -0.96 -20.43
C GLU A 50 0.11 0.29 -20.10
N CYS A 51 -1.10 0.11 -19.55
CA CYS A 51 -1.90 1.23 -19.08
C CYS A 51 -1.20 2.02 -17.96
N PHE A 52 -1.31 3.35 -18.01
CA PHE A 52 -0.76 4.27 -16.99
C PHE A 52 -1.36 4.01 -15.58
N LEU A 53 -2.65 3.68 -15.52
CA LEU A 53 -3.33 3.19 -14.31
C LEU A 53 -3.64 1.70 -14.47
N ALA A 54 -3.56 0.95 -13.37
CA ALA A 54 -4.13 -0.39 -13.28
C ALA A 54 -5.64 -0.34 -13.09
N ASP A 55 -6.30 -1.45 -13.44
CA ASP A 55 -7.73 -1.61 -13.23
C ASP A 55 -8.10 -1.28 -11.77
N PRO A 56 -9.22 -0.56 -11.57
CA PRO A 56 -9.62 -0.17 -10.23
C PRO A 56 -9.98 -1.41 -9.42
N VAL A 57 -9.50 -1.47 -8.19
CA VAL A 57 -9.85 -2.54 -7.26
C VAL A 57 -11.15 -2.17 -6.55
N ILE A 58 -12.22 -2.93 -6.85
CA ILE A 58 -13.57 -2.65 -6.36
C ILE A 58 -14.09 -3.84 -5.57
N GLU A 59 -14.45 -3.61 -4.31
CA GLU A 59 -15.18 -4.59 -3.49
C GLU A 59 -16.37 -3.94 -2.80
N ALA A 60 -17.49 -4.68 -2.72
CA ALA A 60 -18.72 -4.17 -2.13
C ALA A 60 -18.54 -3.80 -0.66
N THR A 61 -19.31 -2.82 -0.18
CA THR A 61 -19.22 -2.22 1.16
C THR A 61 -19.44 -3.21 2.32
N PHE A 62 -19.99 -4.40 2.07
CA PHE A 62 -20.28 -5.41 3.09
C PHE A 62 -20.05 -6.83 2.58
N GLY A 63 -19.61 -7.73 3.46
CA GLY A 63 -19.37 -9.14 3.13
C GLY A 63 -18.05 -9.38 2.40
N TYR A 64 -16.96 -8.74 2.88
CA TYR A 64 -15.63 -8.86 2.28
C TYR A 64 -15.19 -10.32 2.19
N ARG A 65 -14.71 -10.72 1.02
CA ARG A 65 -14.33 -12.10 0.75
C ARG A 65 -12.85 -12.29 1.01
N PRO A 66 -12.44 -13.37 1.70
CA PRO A 66 -11.03 -13.74 1.71
C PRO A 66 -10.58 -14.01 0.27
N ALA A 67 -9.33 -13.68 -0.05
CA ALA A 67 -8.73 -14.01 -1.33
C ALA A 67 -8.73 -15.54 -1.48
N THR A 68 -9.51 -16.07 -2.42
CA THR A 68 -9.70 -17.53 -2.56
C THR A 68 -8.45 -18.27 -3.03
N GLU A 69 -7.48 -17.54 -3.59
CA GLU A 69 -6.23 -18.08 -4.13
C GLU A 69 -5.09 -18.11 -3.08
N VAL A 70 -5.33 -17.54 -1.90
CA VAL A 70 -4.34 -17.35 -0.85
C VAL A 70 -4.88 -17.89 0.46
N SER A 71 -4.16 -18.84 1.06
CA SER A 71 -4.55 -19.43 2.34
C SER A 71 -4.07 -18.60 3.53
N SER A 72 -2.92 -17.93 3.43
CA SER A 72 -2.32 -17.16 4.53
C SER A 72 -1.24 -16.18 4.06
N MET A 73 -0.76 -15.30 4.95
CA MET A 73 0.42 -14.46 4.69
C MET A 73 1.69 -15.31 4.55
N THR A 74 1.77 -16.42 5.29
CA THR A 74 2.87 -17.39 5.16
C THR A 74 2.93 -17.97 3.75
N ASP A 75 1.78 -18.31 3.15
CA ASP A 75 1.70 -18.80 1.76
C ASP A 75 2.22 -17.75 0.76
N LEU A 76 1.88 -16.47 0.96
CA LEU A 76 2.40 -15.37 0.15
C LEU A 76 3.93 -15.19 0.27
N ALA A 77 4.48 -15.38 1.47
CA ALA A 77 5.93 -15.35 1.66
C ALA A 77 6.63 -16.53 0.97
N VAL A 78 6.07 -17.73 1.05
CA VAL A 78 6.60 -18.93 0.37
C VAL A 78 6.55 -18.78 -1.16
N LYS A 79 5.50 -18.15 -1.70
CA LYS A 79 5.38 -17.81 -3.13
C LYS A 79 6.31 -16.67 -3.56
N GLY A 80 6.96 -15.99 -2.63
CA GLY A 80 7.84 -14.86 -2.90
C GLY A 80 7.10 -13.56 -3.25
N GLU A 81 5.79 -13.48 -3.03
CA GLU A 81 5.01 -12.24 -3.21
C GLU A 81 5.31 -11.25 -2.07
N LEU A 82 5.44 -11.76 -0.83
CA LEU A 82 5.83 -10.98 0.35
C LEU A 82 7.19 -11.43 0.89
N SER A 83 7.91 -10.54 1.59
CA SER A 83 9.12 -10.90 2.33
C SER A 83 8.79 -11.65 3.62
N SER A 84 9.66 -12.58 4.02
CA SER A 84 9.53 -13.30 5.29
C SER A 84 9.59 -12.37 6.50
N GLU A 85 10.39 -11.33 6.39
CA GLU A 85 10.58 -10.33 7.44
C GLU A 85 9.28 -9.55 7.66
N LEU A 86 8.62 -9.12 6.59
CA LEU A 86 7.34 -8.43 6.68
C LEU A 86 6.28 -9.28 7.39
N VAL A 87 6.14 -10.55 6.99
CA VAL A 87 5.13 -11.44 7.61
C VAL A 87 5.40 -11.61 9.09
N LYS A 88 6.68 -11.75 9.49
CA LYS A 88 7.06 -11.82 10.91
C LYS A 88 6.74 -10.53 11.66
N VAL A 89 7.06 -9.38 11.08
CA VAL A 89 6.80 -8.07 11.69
C VAL A 89 5.30 -7.84 11.86
N MET A 90 4.48 -8.20 10.86
CA MET A 90 3.04 -8.05 10.94
C MET A 90 2.42 -9.02 11.96
N ASP A 91 2.92 -10.25 12.08
CA ASP A 91 2.49 -11.25 13.09
C ASP A 91 2.86 -10.87 14.52
N GLN A 92 3.86 -9.99 14.68
CA GLN A 92 4.41 -9.57 15.96
C GLN A 92 4.36 -8.05 16.15
N ALA A 93 3.52 -7.35 15.38
CA ALA A 93 3.47 -5.89 15.39
C ALA A 93 3.41 -5.40 16.84
N PHE A 94 4.21 -4.38 17.18
CA PHE A 94 4.36 -3.95 18.58
C PHE A 94 3.00 -3.49 19.12
N ALA A 95 2.33 -4.38 19.83
CA ALA A 95 1.08 -4.17 20.54
C ALA A 95 1.25 -3.08 21.62
N PRO A 96 0.14 -2.49 22.10
CA PRO A 96 0.12 -1.49 23.16
C PRO A 96 1.13 -1.71 24.28
N ASP A 97 1.79 -0.62 24.63
CA ASP A 97 2.98 -0.60 25.47
C ASP A 97 2.68 -0.97 26.92
N THR A 98 3.27 -2.05 27.42
CA THR A 98 3.35 -2.32 28.86
C THR A 98 4.71 -1.87 29.41
N GLU A 99 4.77 -1.41 30.67
CA GLU A 99 6.04 -1.04 31.33
C GLU A 99 7.12 -2.14 31.25
N LYS A 100 6.69 -3.39 31.13
CA LYS A 100 7.56 -4.56 30.97
C LYS A 100 8.27 -4.57 29.61
N GLN A 101 7.57 -4.27 28.52
CA GLN A 101 8.15 -4.22 27.17
C GLN A 101 9.14 -3.07 27.01
N ARG A 102 8.90 -1.92 27.67
CA ARG A 102 9.88 -0.81 27.71
C ARG A 102 11.21 -1.24 28.34
N LYS A 103 11.17 -2.09 29.38
CA LYS A 103 12.38 -2.61 30.03
C LYS A 103 13.11 -3.60 29.12
N GLU A 104 12.41 -4.54 28.51
CA GLU A 104 13.01 -5.52 27.58
C GLU A 104 13.65 -4.85 26.36
N ASP A 105 13.06 -3.79 25.79
CA ASP A 105 13.63 -3.07 24.65
C ASP A 105 14.93 -2.32 25.02
N ASN A 106 14.94 -1.69 26.20
CA ASN A 106 16.14 -1.03 26.73
C ASN A 106 17.26 -2.04 27.04
N GLU A 107 16.91 -3.22 27.56
CA GLU A 107 17.85 -4.33 27.80
C GLU A 107 18.44 -4.86 26.48
N ASN A 108 17.68 -4.82 25.39
CA ASN A 108 18.11 -5.26 24.06
C ASN A 108 18.72 -4.15 23.19
N ASN A 109 19.00 -2.96 23.74
CA ASN A 109 19.49 -1.77 23.00
C ASN A 109 18.63 -1.39 21.76
N LYS A 110 17.31 -1.68 21.79
CA LYS A 110 16.40 -1.27 20.73
C LYS A 110 16.02 0.20 20.91
N VAL A 111 16.37 1.03 19.93
CA VAL A 111 16.00 2.45 19.94
C VAL A 111 14.59 2.61 19.40
N ARG A 112 13.65 2.99 20.28
CA ARG A 112 12.30 3.38 19.85
C ARG A 112 12.36 4.77 19.22
N LEU A 113 11.90 4.89 17.98
CA LEU A 113 11.61 6.19 17.37
C LEU A 113 10.55 6.89 18.24
N GLY A 114 10.87 8.09 18.74
CA GLY A 114 10.21 8.79 19.86
C GLY A 114 8.77 9.28 19.63
N TYR A 115 8.01 8.63 18.75
CA TYR A 115 6.66 9.03 18.34
C TYR A 115 5.52 8.22 18.99
N ALA A 116 5.81 7.22 19.83
CA ALA A 116 4.73 6.43 20.44
C ALA A 116 4.94 6.31 21.95
N ASN A 117 4.21 7.12 22.71
CA ASN A 117 4.13 7.02 24.16
C ASN A 117 2.92 6.17 24.62
N ASP A 118 2.04 5.81 23.68
CA ASP A 118 0.66 5.39 23.88
C ASP A 118 0.08 4.69 22.62
N ILE A 119 0.66 3.56 22.18
CA ILE A 119 -0.02 2.72 21.19
C ILE A 119 -1.22 2.10 21.90
N ASP A 120 -2.45 2.45 21.53
CA ASP A 120 -3.68 1.93 22.17
C ASP A 120 -4.32 0.77 21.39
N ASP A 121 -3.98 0.62 20.10
CA ASP A 121 -4.57 -0.36 19.18
C ASP A 121 -3.64 -1.55 18.88
N ASP A 122 -4.21 -2.75 18.78
CA ASP A 122 -3.52 -3.94 18.27
C ASP A 122 -3.47 -3.89 16.73
N TYR A 123 -2.28 -3.66 16.19
CA TYR A 123 -2.01 -3.67 14.74
C TYR A 123 -1.50 -5.01 14.22
N THR A 124 -1.55 -6.06 15.03
CA THR A 124 -1.09 -7.40 14.65
C THR A 124 -1.96 -7.97 13.52
N TRP A 125 -1.30 -8.50 12.51
CA TRP A 125 -1.91 -9.33 11.48
C TRP A 125 -1.39 -10.76 11.60
N PRO A 126 -2.18 -11.71 12.13
CA PRO A 126 -1.74 -13.08 12.29
C PRO A 126 -1.28 -13.68 10.96
N LYS A 127 -0.10 -14.30 10.93
CA LYS A 127 0.47 -14.85 9.68
C LYS A 127 -0.43 -15.89 8.99
N GLU A 128 -1.26 -16.59 9.76
CA GLU A 128 -2.21 -17.59 9.26
C GLU A 128 -3.53 -16.98 8.76
N ARG A 129 -3.71 -15.65 8.87
CA ARG A 129 -4.89 -14.94 8.38
C ARG A 129 -4.70 -14.55 6.91
N ALA A 130 -5.58 -15.04 6.04
CA ALA A 130 -5.64 -14.62 4.65
C ALA A 130 -6.06 -13.14 4.49
N PRO A 131 -5.56 -12.43 3.46
CA PRO A 131 -6.04 -11.11 3.09
C PRO A 131 -7.45 -11.15 2.49
N TYR A 132 -8.13 -10.02 2.51
CA TYR A 132 -9.31 -9.82 1.68
C TYR A 132 -8.94 -9.73 0.19
N LEU A 133 -9.90 -10.01 -0.69
CA LEU A 133 -9.70 -9.99 -2.14
C LEU A 133 -9.14 -8.65 -2.63
N HIS A 134 -9.73 -7.53 -2.23
CA HIS A 134 -9.24 -6.21 -2.63
C HIS A 134 -7.81 -5.90 -2.12
N GLN A 135 -7.44 -6.44 -0.96
CA GLN A 135 -6.09 -6.28 -0.44
C GLN A 135 -5.10 -7.07 -1.31
N HIS A 136 -5.35 -8.36 -1.53
CA HIS A 136 -4.47 -9.20 -2.35
C HIS A 136 -4.32 -8.66 -3.79
N GLU A 137 -5.41 -8.22 -4.41
CA GLU A 137 -5.34 -7.63 -5.76
C GLU A 137 -4.49 -6.36 -5.78
N SER A 138 -4.66 -5.47 -4.79
CA SER A 138 -3.83 -4.28 -4.67
C SER A 138 -2.35 -4.62 -4.46
N TRP A 139 -2.06 -5.68 -3.72
CA TRP A 139 -0.68 -6.12 -3.46
C TRP A 139 -0.03 -6.70 -4.70
N ARG A 140 -0.77 -7.45 -5.52
CA ARG A 140 -0.30 -7.92 -6.84
C ARG A 140 0.03 -6.77 -7.77
N ILE A 141 -0.83 -5.76 -7.82
CA ILE A 141 -0.63 -4.59 -8.70
C ILE A 141 0.58 -3.76 -8.26
N LEU A 142 0.67 -3.47 -6.96
CA LEU A 142 1.69 -2.58 -6.39
C LEU A 142 3.03 -3.28 -6.16
N GLY A 143 3.04 -4.60 -6.01
CA GLY A 143 4.24 -5.43 -5.83
C GLY A 143 4.76 -6.08 -7.12
N ALA A 144 4.18 -5.77 -8.29
CA ALA A 144 4.65 -6.27 -9.57
C ALA A 144 6.05 -5.70 -9.92
N SER A 145 6.79 -6.40 -10.78
CA SER A 145 8.11 -5.93 -11.29
C SER A 145 8.02 -4.59 -12.03
N SER A 146 6.85 -4.28 -12.59
CA SER A 146 6.50 -2.97 -13.13
C SER A 146 5.20 -2.54 -12.43
N PRO A 147 5.29 -1.87 -11.27
CA PRO A 147 4.14 -1.53 -10.47
C PRO A 147 3.31 -0.44 -11.15
N LYS A 148 1.99 -0.50 -10.96
CA LYS A 148 1.06 0.46 -11.53
C LYS A 148 0.30 1.22 -10.45
N SER A 149 -0.02 2.47 -10.74
CA SER A 149 -0.92 3.24 -9.88
C SER A 149 -2.33 2.64 -9.95
N THR A 150 -2.98 2.42 -8.81
CA THR A 150 -4.33 1.86 -8.73
C THR A 150 -5.25 2.70 -7.86
N VAL A 151 -6.54 2.67 -8.16
CA VAL A 151 -7.60 3.28 -7.34
C VAL A 151 -8.36 2.16 -6.63
N ILE A 152 -8.40 2.24 -5.30
CA ILE A 152 -9.07 1.25 -4.46
C ILE A 152 -10.37 1.85 -3.93
N THR A 153 -11.48 1.13 -4.11
CA THR A 153 -12.78 1.50 -3.56
C THR A 153 -13.40 0.33 -2.81
N SER A 154 -13.61 0.52 -1.51
CA SER A 154 -14.26 -0.44 -0.61
C SER A 154 -14.83 0.26 0.62
N GLY A 155 -15.68 -0.44 1.40
CA GLY A 155 -16.39 0.13 2.54
C GLY A 155 -15.49 0.63 3.68
N THR A 156 -16.01 1.49 4.56
CA THR A 156 -15.26 1.92 5.75
C THR A 156 -14.95 0.71 6.65
N GLY A 157 -13.73 0.64 7.19
CA GLY A 157 -13.28 -0.49 8.01
C GLY A 157 -12.97 -1.78 7.22
N SER A 158 -12.94 -1.74 5.88
CA SER A 158 -12.61 -2.89 5.03
C SER A 158 -11.14 -3.32 5.04
N GLY A 159 -10.26 -2.48 5.58
CA GLY A 159 -8.80 -2.66 5.47
C GLY A 159 -8.18 -2.04 4.21
N LYS A 160 -8.70 -0.88 3.77
CA LYS A 160 -8.08 -0.07 2.69
C LYS A 160 -6.66 0.38 3.02
N THR A 161 -6.35 0.60 4.30
CA THR A 161 -5.02 1.02 4.74
C THR A 161 -3.98 -0.03 4.34
N GLU A 162 -4.28 -1.31 4.55
CA GLU A 162 -3.39 -2.42 4.24
C GLU A 162 -3.18 -2.60 2.74
N CYS A 163 -4.06 -2.07 1.88
CA CYS A 163 -3.91 -2.15 0.43
C CYS A 163 -2.68 -1.40 -0.09
N PHE A 164 -2.31 -0.28 0.54
CA PHE A 164 -1.08 0.46 0.19
C PHE A 164 0.04 0.26 1.20
N LEU A 165 -0.29 -0.01 2.47
CA LEU A 165 0.69 -0.14 3.53
C LEU A 165 1.50 -1.43 3.43
N VAL A 166 0.87 -2.57 3.12
CA VAL A 166 1.58 -3.86 3.00
C VAL A 166 2.56 -3.83 1.82
N PRO A 167 2.20 -3.35 0.60
CA PRO A 167 3.16 -3.24 -0.49
C PRO A 167 4.33 -2.30 -0.17
N LEU A 168 4.06 -1.17 0.51
CA LEU A 168 5.11 -0.27 0.95
C LEU A 168 6.09 -0.96 1.91
N LEU A 169 5.58 -1.60 2.97
CA LEU A 169 6.45 -2.28 3.94
C LEU A 169 7.21 -3.45 3.31
N ASN A 170 6.60 -4.15 2.35
CA ASN A 170 7.25 -5.22 1.59
C ASN A 170 8.42 -4.70 0.77
N ASP A 171 8.21 -3.57 0.09
CA ASP A 171 9.24 -2.90 -0.70
C ASP A 171 10.40 -2.42 0.19
N LEU A 172 10.12 -1.77 1.32
CA LEU A 172 11.14 -1.37 2.30
C LEU A 172 11.95 -2.56 2.82
N ALA A 173 11.28 -3.66 3.19
CA ALA A 173 11.95 -4.86 3.69
C ALA A 173 12.89 -5.46 2.63
N ARG A 174 12.45 -5.50 1.36
CA ARG A 174 13.28 -5.97 0.25
C ARG A 174 14.48 -5.06 0.01
N GLN A 175 14.28 -3.74 0.00
CA GLN A 175 15.38 -2.79 -0.17
C GLN A 175 16.45 -2.94 0.91
N VAL A 176 16.05 -3.09 2.19
CA VAL A 176 16.99 -3.33 3.30
C VAL A 176 17.78 -4.63 3.08
N ASN A 177 17.10 -5.71 2.71
CA ASN A 177 17.74 -7.01 2.46
C ASN A 177 18.72 -6.97 1.28
N ASP A 178 18.35 -6.28 0.19
CA ASP A 178 19.15 -6.20 -1.02
C ASP A 178 20.38 -5.28 -0.85
N HIS A 179 20.24 -4.20 -0.08
CA HIS A 179 21.30 -3.21 0.13
C HIS A 179 22.22 -3.56 1.31
N GLY A 180 21.71 -4.32 2.30
CA GLY A 180 22.45 -4.72 3.50
C GLY A 180 22.71 -3.60 4.52
N ASP A 181 22.24 -2.38 4.24
CA ASP A 181 22.40 -1.17 5.05
C ASP A 181 21.04 -0.54 5.37
N SER A 182 21.03 0.37 6.35
CA SER A 182 19.83 1.16 6.67
C SER A 182 19.42 2.07 5.51
N LEU A 183 18.13 2.13 5.22
CA LEU A 183 17.59 3.04 4.20
C LEU A 183 17.74 4.50 4.66
N VAL A 184 18.23 5.36 3.76
CA VAL A 184 18.41 6.79 4.02
C VAL A 184 17.60 7.61 3.01
N GLY A 185 16.94 8.65 3.50
CA GLY A 185 16.12 9.55 2.68
C GLY A 185 14.63 9.20 2.72
N VAL A 186 13.84 9.96 1.94
CA VAL A 186 12.38 9.80 1.87
C VAL A 186 12.04 8.55 1.07
N GLN A 187 11.41 7.56 1.72
CA GLN A 187 10.98 6.32 1.06
C GLN A 187 9.53 6.35 0.59
N ALA A 188 8.66 7.10 1.29
CA ALA A 188 7.25 7.24 0.95
C ALA A 188 6.67 8.58 1.41
N ILE A 189 5.63 9.05 0.72
CA ILE A 189 4.83 10.22 1.10
C ILE A 189 3.36 9.78 1.12
N MET A 190 2.71 9.94 2.27
CA MET A 190 1.28 9.67 2.44
C MET A 190 0.54 10.99 2.63
N LEU A 191 -0.57 11.16 1.91
CA LEU A 191 -1.38 12.37 1.95
C LEU A 191 -2.75 12.05 2.55
N TYR A 192 -3.06 12.70 3.67
CA TYR A 192 -4.35 12.58 4.34
C TYR A 192 -5.06 13.94 4.39
N PRO A 193 -6.40 13.96 4.35
CA PRO A 193 -7.16 15.21 4.37
C PRO A 193 -7.26 15.86 5.76
N LEU A 194 -6.99 15.13 6.85
CA LEU A 194 -7.22 15.58 8.23
C LEU A 194 -6.10 15.11 9.17
N ASN A 195 -5.69 15.97 10.12
CA ASN A 195 -4.63 15.67 11.09
C ASN A 195 -4.95 14.45 11.99
N ALA A 196 -6.22 14.27 12.39
CA ALA A 196 -6.60 13.11 13.21
C ALA A 196 -6.33 11.77 12.48
N LEU A 197 -6.51 11.75 11.16
CA LEU A 197 -6.15 10.58 10.35
C LEU A 197 -4.63 10.43 10.28
N ILE A 198 -3.87 11.53 10.20
CA ILE A 198 -2.40 11.47 10.18
C ILE A 198 -1.89 10.80 11.46
N ASN A 199 -2.33 11.25 12.64
CA ASN A 199 -1.85 10.72 13.92
C ASN A 199 -2.11 9.22 14.08
N SER A 200 -3.34 8.76 13.79
CA SER A 200 -3.67 7.32 13.85
C SER A 200 -2.82 6.47 12.89
N GLN A 201 -2.41 7.02 11.75
CA GLN A 201 -1.61 6.30 10.78
C GLN A 201 -0.11 6.35 11.13
N GLU A 202 0.34 7.42 11.78
CA GLU A 202 1.68 7.53 12.36
C GLU A 202 1.91 6.50 13.47
N GLU A 203 0.97 6.34 14.41
CA GLU A 203 1.03 5.32 15.47
C GLU A 203 1.16 3.91 14.89
N ARG A 204 0.33 3.59 13.90
CA ARG A 204 0.37 2.33 13.18
C ARG A 204 1.70 2.08 12.48
N LEU A 205 2.20 3.08 11.75
CA LEU A 205 3.51 2.99 11.08
C LEU A 205 4.63 2.79 12.08
N SER A 206 4.60 3.50 13.20
CA SER A 206 5.55 3.33 14.30
C SER A 206 5.53 1.91 14.85
N ALA A 207 4.35 1.30 15.03
CA ALA A 207 4.23 -0.09 15.48
C ALA A 207 4.85 -1.10 14.50
N LEU A 208 4.67 -0.89 13.19
CA LEU A 208 5.11 -1.81 12.14
C LEU A 208 6.57 -1.61 11.73
N LEU A 209 7.14 -0.40 11.86
CA LEU A 209 8.54 -0.13 11.47
C LEU A 209 9.55 -0.39 12.58
N ARG A 210 9.11 -0.86 13.75
CA ARG A 210 9.97 -1.18 14.91
C ARG A 210 10.52 -2.61 14.91
N GLY A 211 9.90 -3.53 14.18
CA GLY A 211 10.23 -4.96 14.15
C GLY A 211 11.39 -5.26 13.22
#